data_AF-A0A2J6JDB4-F1
#
_entry.id   AF-A0A2J6JDB4-F1
#
_cell.length_a   1.000
_cell.length_b   1.000
_cell.length_c   1.000
_cell.angle_alpha   90.00
_cell.angle_beta   90.00
_cell.angle_gamma   90.00
#
_symmetry.space_group_name_H-M   'P 1'
#
loop_
_entity.id
_entity.type
_entity.pdbx_description
1 polymer ?
#
loop_
_entity_poly.entity_id
_entity_poly.type
_entity_poly.pdbx_seq_one_letter_code
_entity_poly.pdbx_strand_id
1 'polypeptide(L)'
;MRKTQREKIETTNVSAPGELILARSGAFVSGDFEAIYDSYHEDAPFKGFFPSRQSYAEYAEANLVGTFFIRECRVLDEVIDGDRGKVLFYQRFVSGDDLIEVLELAELILTSQGWRLHRSGRRPRQEFPVPLETIKMADFPPVPEEQML
;
A
#
# COMPACT_ATOMS: atom_id res chain seq x y z
N MET A 1 15.67 24.67 -41.32
CA MET A 1 15.21 24.90 -39.93
C MET A 1 14.43 23.67 -39.49
N ARG A 2 14.93 22.96 -38.47
CA ARG A 2 14.39 21.69 -37.96
C ARG A 2 13.11 21.95 -37.15
N LYS A 3 12.01 21.28 -37.51
CA LYS A 3 10.82 21.17 -36.66
C LYS A 3 11.06 20.01 -35.70
N THR A 4 11.26 20.30 -34.43
CA THR A 4 11.41 19.29 -33.38
C THR A 4 10.03 18.67 -33.14
N GLN A 5 9.86 17.41 -33.54
CA GLN A 5 8.77 16.55 -33.09
C GLN A 5 8.94 16.36 -31.58
N ARG A 6 7.95 16.79 -30.80
CA ARG A 6 7.81 16.31 -29.42
C ARG A 6 7.14 14.95 -29.52
N GLU A 7 7.90 13.91 -29.20
CA GLU A 7 7.42 12.54 -29.07
C GLU A 7 6.29 12.52 -28.04
N LYS A 8 5.12 12.02 -28.47
CA LYS A 8 4.08 11.55 -27.55
C LYS A 8 4.65 10.30 -26.90
N ILE A 9 5.03 10.40 -25.63
CA ILE A 9 5.28 9.23 -24.81
C ILE A 9 3.90 8.56 -24.65
N GLU A 10 3.71 7.42 -25.32
CA GLU A 10 2.62 6.50 -25.03
C GLU A 10 2.73 6.11 -23.56
N THR A 11 1.86 6.70 -22.74
CA THR A 11 1.69 6.32 -21.36
C THR A 11 0.95 5.00 -21.40
N THR A 12 1.68 3.89 -21.45
CA THR A 12 1.15 2.59 -21.03
C THR A 12 0.47 2.85 -19.69
N ASN A 13 -0.81 2.50 -19.55
CA ASN A 13 -1.61 2.71 -18.33
C ASN A 13 -0.89 2.11 -17.11
N VAL A 14 -0.02 2.89 -16.49
CA VAL A 14 0.48 2.62 -15.16
C VAL A 14 -0.60 3.16 -14.25
N SER A 15 -1.38 2.24 -13.67
CA SER A 15 -2.34 2.54 -12.60
C SER A 15 -1.70 3.46 -11.56
N ALA A 16 -2.44 4.41 -10.98
CA ALA A 16 -1.87 5.30 -9.97
C ALA A 16 -1.39 4.50 -8.74
N PRO A 17 -0.41 4.97 -7.95
CA PRO A 17 0.05 4.23 -6.76
C PRO A 17 -1.09 3.98 -5.76
N GLY A 18 -2.06 4.91 -5.64
CA GLY A 18 -3.27 4.69 -4.84
C GLY A 18 -4.12 3.51 -5.32
N GLU A 19 -4.15 3.23 -6.63
CA GLU A 19 -4.88 2.08 -7.18
C GLU A 19 -4.23 0.74 -6.75
N LEU A 20 -2.90 0.69 -6.56
CA LEU A 20 -2.26 -0.50 -5.98
C LEU A 20 -2.76 -0.77 -4.56
N ILE A 21 -2.89 0.29 -3.73
CA ILE A 21 -3.37 0.16 -2.35
C ILE A 21 -4.81 -0.35 -2.32
N LEU A 22 -5.68 0.17 -3.19
CA LEU A 22 -7.07 -0.30 -3.31
C LEU A 22 -7.14 -1.74 -3.83
N ALA A 23 -6.33 -2.10 -4.83
CA ALA A 23 -6.25 -3.47 -5.35
C ALA A 23 -5.77 -4.45 -4.27
N ARG A 24 -4.76 -4.08 -3.48
CA ARG A 24 -4.30 -4.87 -2.32
C ARG A 24 -5.40 -5.07 -1.29
N SER A 25 -6.16 -4.02 -0.98
CA SER A 25 -7.32 -4.15 -0.09
C SER A 25 -8.36 -5.12 -0.64
N GLY A 26 -8.62 -5.08 -1.96
CA GLY A 26 -9.50 -6.04 -2.63
C GLY A 26 -9.00 -7.48 -2.51
N ALA A 27 -7.70 -7.70 -2.70
CA ALA A 27 -7.06 -9.00 -2.57
C ALA A 27 -7.18 -9.58 -1.15
N PHE A 28 -7.03 -8.74 -0.11
CA PHE A 28 -7.31 -9.16 1.27
C PHE A 28 -8.77 -9.60 1.47
N VAL A 29 -9.72 -8.87 0.88
CA VAL A 29 -11.15 -9.20 0.98
C VAL A 29 -11.48 -10.50 0.23
N SER A 30 -10.82 -10.78 -0.90
CA SER A 30 -11.04 -12.00 -1.67
C SER A 30 -10.18 -13.20 -1.23
N GLY A 31 -9.29 -13.03 -0.25
CA GLY A 31 -8.35 -14.07 0.17
C GLY A 31 -7.24 -14.36 -0.85
N ASP A 32 -6.96 -13.43 -1.77
CA ASP A 32 -5.89 -13.57 -2.77
C ASP A 32 -4.55 -13.11 -2.18
N PHE A 33 -4.02 -13.92 -1.26
CA PHE A 33 -2.75 -13.63 -0.58
C PHE A 33 -1.54 -13.68 -1.51
N GLU A 34 -1.68 -14.36 -2.63
CA GLU A 34 -0.66 -14.40 -3.66
C GLU A 34 -0.54 -13.05 -4.39
N ALA A 35 -1.66 -12.43 -4.75
CA ALA A 35 -1.66 -11.07 -5.30
C ALA A 35 -1.11 -10.03 -4.31
N ILE A 36 -1.38 -10.20 -3.00
CA ILE A 36 -0.77 -9.36 -1.96
C ILE A 36 0.75 -9.53 -1.96
N TYR A 37 1.24 -10.77 -1.97
CA TYR A 37 2.67 -11.03 -2.04
C TYR A 37 3.32 -10.38 -3.27
N ASP A 38 2.72 -10.56 -4.45
CA ASP A 38 3.24 -10.08 -5.74
C ASP A 38 3.22 -8.55 -5.86
N SER A 39 2.42 -7.87 -5.05
CA SER A 39 2.35 -6.40 -5.02
C SER A 39 3.48 -5.72 -4.25
N TYR A 40 4.33 -6.47 -3.52
CA TYR A 40 5.52 -5.92 -2.86
C TYR A 40 6.71 -5.80 -3.81
N HIS A 41 7.54 -4.79 -3.56
CA HIS A 41 8.84 -4.63 -4.21
C HIS A 41 9.79 -5.76 -3.79
N GLU A 42 10.76 -6.12 -4.63
CA GLU A 42 11.71 -7.19 -4.31
C GLU A 42 12.57 -6.88 -3.07
N ASP A 43 12.94 -5.61 -2.90
CA ASP A 43 13.71 -5.11 -1.75
C ASP A 43 12.84 -4.75 -0.52
N ALA A 44 11.53 -4.99 -0.55
CA ALA A 44 10.66 -4.67 0.59
C ALA A 44 11.03 -5.51 1.83
N PRO A 45 11.09 -4.93 3.06
CA PRO A 45 11.34 -5.68 4.28
C PRO A 45 10.41 -6.88 4.46
N PHE A 46 9.16 -6.75 4.03
CA PHE A 46 8.19 -7.85 3.93
C PHE A 46 8.73 -9.12 3.25
N LYS A 47 9.51 -9.00 2.16
CA LYS A 47 10.13 -10.15 1.46
C LYS A 47 11.22 -10.83 2.29
N GLY A 48 11.83 -10.12 3.23
CA GLY A 48 12.76 -10.70 4.20
C GLY A 48 12.04 -11.59 5.23
N PHE A 49 10.84 -11.20 5.67
CA PHE A 49 10.01 -12.01 6.56
C PHE A 49 9.34 -13.20 5.85
N PHE A 50 8.92 -12.98 4.59
CA PHE A 50 8.29 -13.99 3.75
C PHE A 50 9.13 -14.18 2.48
N PRO A 51 10.11 -15.11 2.48
CA PRO A 51 11.04 -15.27 1.37
C PRO A 51 10.40 -15.85 0.11
N SER A 52 9.18 -16.40 0.20
CA SER A 52 8.45 -16.94 -0.95
C SER A 52 6.96 -16.67 -0.87
N ARG A 53 6.33 -16.63 -2.05
CA ARG A 53 4.87 -16.57 -2.21
C ARG A 53 4.16 -17.65 -1.39
N GLN A 54 4.67 -18.88 -1.46
CA GLN A 54 4.14 -20.02 -0.72
C GLN A 54 4.22 -19.79 0.80
N SER A 55 5.36 -19.32 1.31
CA SER A 55 5.53 -19.08 2.77
C SER A 55 4.56 -18.03 3.31
N TYR A 56 4.24 -17.01 2.52
CA TYR A 56 3.24 -16.02 2.90
C TYR A 56 1.82 -16.58 2.82
N ALA A 57 1.49 -17.31 1.75
CA ALA A 57 0.17 -17.92 1.60
C ALA A 57 -0.14 -18.90 2.75
N GLU A 58 0.82 -19.74 3.14
CA GLU A 58 0.69 -20.64 4.30
C GLU A 58 0.49 -19.89 5.61
N TYR A 59 1.27 -18.82 5.83
CA TYR A 59 1.08 -17.95 6.99
C TYR A 59 -0.32 -17.31 7.00
N ALA A 60 -0.76 -16.78 5.86
CA ALA A 60 -2.04 -16.10 5.74
C ALA A 60 -3.22 -17.06 5.97
N GLU A 61 -3.17 -18.27 5.41
CA GLU A 61 -4.17 -19.30 5.65
C GLU A 61 -4.27 -19.66 7.13
N ALA A 62 -3.13 -19.82 7.80
CA ALA A 62 -3.09 -20.20 9.20
C ALA A 62 -3.48 -19.09 10.18
N ASN A 63 -3.25 -17.82 9.83
CA ASN A 63 -3.32 -16.70 10.79
C ASN A 63 -4.30 -15.59 10.43
N LEU A 64 -4.64 -15.40 9.17
CA LEU A 64 -5.47 -14.28 8.68
C LEU A 64 -6.86 -14.74 8.23
N VAL A 65 -6.96 -15.93 7.64
CA VAL A 65 -8.25 -16.46 7.21
C VAL A 65 -9.17 -16.68 8.40
N GLY A 66 -10.37 -16.10 8.34
CA GLY A 66 -11.37 -16.20 9.39
C GLY A 66 -11.18 -15.25 10.58
N THR A 67 -10.01 -14.62 10.71
CA THR A 67 -9.65 -13.75 11.85
C THR A 67 -9.40 -12.30 11.44
N PHE A 68 -9.03 -12.04 10.18
CA PHE A 68 -8.72 -10.72 9.67
C PHE A 68 -9.64 -10.34 8.50
N PHE A 69 -10.29 -9.17 8.60
CA PHE A 69 -11.21 -8.68 7.56
C PHE A 69 -11.09 -7.17 7.36
N ILE A 70 -10.68 -6.73 6.17
CA ILE A 70 -10.75 -5.31 5.82
C ILE A 70 -12.21 -4.93 5.58
N ARG A 71 -12.67 -3.91 6.30
CA ARG A 71 -14.02 -3.33 6.19
C ARG A 71 -14.05 -2.09 5.33
N GLU A 72 -12.98 -1.30 5.37
CA GLU A 72 -12.85 -0.07 4.61
C GLU A 72 -11.39 0.20 4.28
N CYS A 73 -11.14 0.68 3.06
CA CYS A 73 -9.86 1.22 2.63
C CYS A 73 -10.12 2.46 1.79
N ARG A 74 -9.46 3.57 2.14
CA ARG A 74 -9.65 4.85 1.46
C ARG A 74 -8.32 5.56 1.28
N VAL A 75 -7.95 5.84 0.03
CA VAL A 75 -6.84 6.75 -0.28
C VAL A 75 -7.25 8.18 0.09
N LEU A 76 -6.41 8.85 0.87
CA LEU A 76 -6.64 10.22 1.37
C LEU A 76 -5.79 11.24 0.63
N ASP A 77 -4.57 10.86 0.28
CA ASP A 77 -3.60 11.72 -0.39
C ASP A 77 -2.59 10.85 -1.17
N GLU A 78 -2.09 11.35 -2.29
CA GLU A 78 -1.03 10.68 -3.05
C GLU A 78 -0.09 11.69 -3.70
N VAL A 79 1.19 11.32 -3.76
CA VAL A 79 2.24 12.10 -4.43
C VAL A 79 3.06 11.16 -5.29
N ILE A 80 3.36 11.58 -6.51
CA ILE A 80 4.21 10.86 -7.47
C ILE A 80 5.42 11.75 -7.78
N ASP A 81 6.61 11.19 -7.62
CA ASP A 81 7.89 11.81 -7.98
C ASP A 81 8.73 10.81 -8.78
N GLY A 82 8.66 10.91 -10.11
CA GLY A 82 9.35 9.98 -11.02
C GLY A 82 8.88 8.53 -10.83
N ASP A 83 9.80 7.67 -10.40
CA ASP A 83 9.57 6.25 -10.10
C ASP A 83 9.19 5.98 -8.64
N ARG A 84 9.03 7.03 -7.82
CA ARG A 84 8.62 6.94 -6.42
C ARG A 84 7.20 7.47 -6.24
N GLY A 85 6.45 6.79 -5.39
CA GLY A 85 5.11 7.18 -4.99
C GLY A 85 4.99 7.17 -3.49
N LYS A 86 4.18 8.06 -2.95
CA LYS A 86 3.73 8.01 -1.56
C LYS A 86 2.21 8.06 -1.54
N VAL A 87 1.60 7.20 -0.73
CA VAL A 87 0.14 7.15 -0.57
C VAL A 87 -0.19 7.17 0.91
N LEU A 88 -0.96 8.17 1.32
CA LEU A 88 -1.60 8.19 2.63
C LEU A 88 -2.99 7.59 2.47
N PHE A 89 -3.30 6.58 3.28
CA PHE A 89 -4.60 5.92 3.23
C PHE A 89 -5.09 5.55 4.63
N TYR A 90 -6.41 5.48 4.75
CA TYR A 90 -7.12 4.97 5.93
C TYR A 90 -7.50 3.51 5.70
N GLN A 91 -7.35 2.70 6.75
CA GLN A 91 -7.91 1.36 6.79
C GLN A 91 -8.68 1.12 8.08
N ARG A 92 -9.81 0.42 7.92
CA ARG A 92 -10.60 -0.15 8.99
C ARG A 92 -10.69 -1.65 8.79
N PHE A 93 -10.32 -2.42 9.79
CA PHE A 93 -10.35 -3.86 9.69
C PHE A 93 -10.66 -4.51 11.03
N VAL A 94 -11.17 -5.74 10.98
CA VAL A 94 -11.34 -6.61 12.14
C VAL A 94 -10.11 -7.50 12.26
N SER A 95 -9.60 -7.67 13.47
CA SER A 95 -8.54 -8.62 13.81
C SER A 95 -8.91 -9.34 15.10
N GLY A 96 -9.33 -10.60 15.01
CA GLY A 96 -9.99 -11.27 16.12
C GLY A 96 -11.31 -10.59 16.47
N ASP A 97 -11.48 -10.17 17.72
CA ASP A 97 -12.68 -9.46 18.18
C ASP A 97 -12.55 -7.92 18.11
N ASP A 98 -11.37 -7.41 17.73
CA ASP A 98 -11.07 -5.99 17.73
C ASP A 98 -11.36 -5.34 16.38
N LEU A 99 -12.06 -4.21 16.42
CA LEU A 99 -12.19 -3.31 15.27
C LEU A 99 -11.09 -2.26 15.33
N ILE A 100 -10.15 -2.34 14.40
CA ILE A 100 -8.96 -1.51 14.34
C ILE A 100 -9.10 -0.49 13.21
N GLU A 101 -8.72 0.75 13.51
CA GLU A 101 -8.69 1.85 12.57
C GLU A 101 -7.29 2.47 12.55
N VAL A 102 -6.71 2.59 11.36
CA VAL A 102 -5.37 3.14 11.17
C VAL A 102 -5.28 4.07 9.98
N LEU A 103 -4.27 4.93 10.05
CA LEU A 103 -3.73 5.65 8.91
C LEU A 103 -2.37 5.05 8.58
N GLU A 104 -2.10 4.90 7.29
CA GLU A 104 -0.87 4.33 6.78
C GLU A 104 -0.29 5.22 5.71
N LEU A 105 1.02 5.47 5.81
CA LEU A 105 1.81 6.12 4.78
C LEU A 105 2.67 5.07 4.09
N ALA A 106 2.29 4.70 2.87
CA ALA A 106 3.02 3.77 2.02
C ALA A 106 4.00 4.50 1.12
N GLU A 107 5.20 3.94 0.98
CA GLU A 107 6.17 4.26 -0.06
C GLU A 107 6.14 3.17 -1.14
N LEU A 108 6.01 3.60 -2.39
CA LEU A 108 5.88 2.74 -3.55
C LEU A 108 6.96 3.05 -4.59
N ILE A 109 7.33 2.02 -5.34
CA ILE A 109 8.32 2.11 -6.42
C ILE A 109 7.67 1.60 -7.71
N LEU A 110 7.83 2.36 -8.79
CA LEU A 110 7.38 1.96 -10.11
C LEU A 110 8.40 0.99 -10.72
N THR A 111 7.93 -0.20 -11.07
CA THR A 111 8.72 -1.23 -11.76
C THR A 111 8.20 -1.45 -13.18
N SER A 112 8.89 -2.29 -13.96
CA SER A 112 8.41 -2.71 -15.29
C SER A 112 7.05 -3.44 -15.24
N GLN A 113 6.64 -3.92 -14.06
CA GLN A 113 5.36 -4.58 -13.83
C GLN A 113 4.33 -3.69 -13.10
N GLY A 114 4.58 -2.37 -13.06
CA GLY A 114 3.74 -1.38 -12.36
C GLY A 114 4.25 -1.06 -10.95
N TRP A 115 3.46 -0.28 -10.20
CA TRP A 115 3.79 0.10 -8.84
C TRP A 115 3.89 -1.10 -7.91
N ARG A 116 4.84 -1.03 -6.98
CA ARG A 116 5.07 -2.04 -5.94
C ARG A 116 5.22 -1.36 -4.59
N LEU A 117 4.61 -1.93 -3.56
CA LEU A 117 4.75 -1.46 -2.19
C LEU A 117 6.16 -1.78 -1.71
N HIS A 118 6.91 -0.75 -1.32
CA HIS A 118 8.26 -0.92 -0.79
C HIS A 118 8.24 -1.04 0.73
N ARG A 119 7.57 -0.10 1.39
CA ARG A 119 7.40 -0.10 2.85
C ARG A 119 6.23 0.78 3.25
N SER A 120 5.70 0.57 4.44
CA SER A 120 4.59 1.35 4.99
C SER A 120 4.77 1.58 6.48
N GLY A 121 4.38 2.76 6.95
CA GLY A 121 4.33 3.08 8.37
C GLY A 121 2.89 3.33 8.80
N ARG A 122 2.45 2.69 9.89
CA ARG A 122 1.08 2.79 10.40
C ARG A 122 0.98 3.56 11.71
N ARG A 123 -0.12 4.31 11.89
CA ARG A 123 -0.50 4.98 13.14
C ARG A 123 -1.98 4.73 13.47
N PRO A 124 -2.34 4.61 14.75
CA PRO A 124 -3.74 4.55 15.18
C PRO A 124 -4.53 5.78 14.70
N ARG A 125 -5.75 5.56 14.22
CA ARG A 125 -6.65 6.64 13.77
C ARG A 125 -6.93 7.67 14.87
N GLN A 126 -6.87 7.28 16.14
CA GLN A 126 -7.14 8.13 17.31
C GLN A 126 -6.12 9.26 17.49
N GLU A 127 -4.90 9.12 16.95
CA GLU A 127 -3.87 10.17 17.00
C GLU A 127 -4.21 11.39 16.12
N PHE A 128 -5.19 11.27 15.23
CA PHE A 128 -5.57 12.30 14.26
C PHE A 128 -7.04 12.72 14.43
N PRO A 129 -7.46 13.39 15.51
CA PRO A 129 -8.86 13.64 15.85
C PRO A 129 -9.56 14.71 14.97
N VAL A 130 -9.32 14.68 13.67
CA VAL A 130 -9.90 15.55 12.63
C VAL A 130 -10.60 14.69 11.57
N PRO A 131 -11.48 15.25 10.72
CA PRO A 131 -12.11 14.49 9.64
C PRO A 131 -11.08 13.92 8.64
N LEU A 132 -11.32 12.72 8.11
CA LEU A 132 -10.35 12.00 7.25
C LEU A 132 -9.94 12.81 6.02
N GLU A 133 -10.88 13.56 5.42
CA GLU A 133 -10.67 14.40 4.25
C GLU A 133 -9.72 15.59 4.48
N THR A 134 -9.47 15.93 5.75
CA THR A 134 -8.58 17.03 6.13
C THR A 134 -7.15 16.57 6.38
N ILE A 135 -6.93 15.26 6.58
CA ILE A 135 -5.61 14.71 6.89
C ILE A 135 -4.77 14.69 5.62
N LYS A 136 -3.56 15.22 5.70
CA LYS A 136 -2.58 15.27 4.62
C LYS A 136 -1.32 14.53 4.99
N MET A 137 -0.53 14.17 3.99
CA MET A 137 0.75 13.50 4.20
C MET A 137 1.70 14.31 5.09
N ALA A 138 1.63 15.64 5.03
CA ALA A 138 2.42 16.54 5.87
C ALA A 138 2.10 16.44 7.37
N ASP A 139 0.92 15.94 7.73
CA ASP A 139 0.52 15.71 9.12
C ASP A 139 1.10 14.40 9.68
N PHE A 140 1.67 13.55 8.82
CA PHE A 140 2.19 12.24 9.18
C PHE A 140 3.70 12.35 9.46
N PRO A 141 4.15 12.37 10.73
CA PRO A 141 5.57 12.41 11.02
C PRO A 141 6.25 11.13 10.52
N PRO A 142 7.57 11.18 10.23
CA PRO A 142 8.32 9.98 9.86
C PRO A 142 8.09 8.84 10.85
N VAL A 143 7.79 7.66 10.32
CA VAL A 143 7.76 6.44 11.11
C VAL A 143 9.19 5.89 11.16
N PRO A 144 9.74 5.56 12.35
CA PRO A 144 11.06 4.93 12.45
C PRO A 144 11.15 3.70 11.56
N GLU A 145 12.30 3.47 10.90
CA GLU A 145 12.44 2.42 9.90
C GLU A 145 12.13 1.02 10.47
N GLU A 146 12.44 0.78 11.74
CA GLU A 146 12.14 -0.45 12.45
C GLU A 146 10.65 -0.72 12.67
N GLN A 147 9.79 0.28 12.47
CA GLN A 147 8.33 0.19 12.55
C GLN A 147 7.67 0.10 11.16
N MET A 148 8.46 0.06 10.09
CA MET A 148 7.96 -0.04 8.73
C MET A 148 7.97 -1.49 8.23
N LEU A 149 6.90 -1.87 7.53
CA LEU A 149 6.72 -3.20 6.92
C LEU A 149 6.63 -3.09 5.39
#